data_AF-A0A833TP02-F1
#
_entry.id   AF-A0A833TP02-F1
#
_cell.length_a   1.000
_cell.length_b   1.000
_cell.length_c   1.000
_cell.angle_alpha   90.00
_cell.angle_beta   90.00
_cell.angle_gamma   90.00
#
_symmetry.space_group_name_H-M   'P 1'
#
loop_
_entity.id
_entity.type
_entity.pdbx_description
1 polymer ?
#
loop_
_entity_poly.entity_id
_entity_poly.type
_entity_poly.pdbx_seq_one_letter_code
_entity_poly.pdbx_strand_id
1 'polypeptide(L)'
;MTSYLPFAQSNLFRTKRKMSGPVGTWGSLDEKNSVSRADINSTPVSVGGGRSPRHWCDSVDYREVASFVLFALYMVADVGLGVMVWVTFFKFIIEPDQHRSRATWGGIWLLFAGTFFYVRRLVRSRVDVHLRGMMDHAEIFVAMSLVMVFSVNIAFYLHVPATMPLKDLGFMLIPEQGLHSKWRPVSDILTAGVPVMFLLQTIFMTRPNRCRIVSSFFRIATICYFLRMLTVSMTSLPGPAPHCRAGSSDYFPPTTWIDIVTRVGPIYGNYNSCGDLIFSGHMAYTNSAVLLYLRTLDRNFAGRTASKIRWACGMAYLTILAALCIAGRKHYTVDVVLGLIISTLVFFHFEHSWTPLCFQVPDGLLPVGELQRIYGSQFRKRFSMDVPDEALNELDDTEVDEEARRLLKTNASTYNQVQLIC
;
A
#
# COMPACT_ATOMS: atom_id res chain seq x y z
N MET A 1 51.09 -20.69 -20.47
CA MET A 1 49.96 -21.43 -19.87
C MET A 1 48.69 -20.60 -20.09
N THR A 2 48.02 -20.52 -21.24
CA THR A 2 47.83 -21.39 -22.44
C THR A 2 46.99 -22.65 -22.25
N SER A 3 45.66 -22.48 -22.39
CA SER A 3 44.64 -23.46 -22.88
C SER A 3 43.28 -22.73 -22.91
N TYR A 4 42.71 -22.25 -24.04
CA TYR A 4 42.02 -22.97 -25.14
C TYR A 4 40.86 -23.87 -24.62
N LEU A 5 39.57 -23.48 -24.74
CA LEU A 5 38.61 -23.54 -25.90
C LEU A 5 38.03 -24.98 -26.15
N PRO A 6 36.94 -25.19 -26.94
CA PRO A 6 35.56 -24.66 -26.88
C PRO A 6 34.50 -25.80 -27.13
N PHE A 7 33.27 -25.47 -27.61
CA PHE A 7 32.34 -26.21 -28.52
C PHE A 7 30.84 -25.98 -28.13
N ALA A 8 29.83 -26.10 -28.99
CA ALA A 8 29.56 -25.47 -30.31
C ALA A 8 28.03 -25.57 -30.63
N GLN A 9 27.55 -24.87 -31.68
CA GLN A 9 26.16 -24.88 -32.14
C GLN A 9 25.86 -26.05 -33.12
N SER A 10 24.58 -26.46 -33.22
CA SER A 10 23.94 -26.78 -34.51
C SER A 10 22.40 -26.95 -34.44
N ASN A 11 21.69 -26.08 -35.16
CA ASN A 11 20.66 -26.32 -36.18
C ASN A 11 19.61 -27.45 -35.97
N LEU A 12 18.29 -27.16 -35.93
CA LEU A 12 17.38 -26.68 -37.00
C LEU A 12 16.92 -27.79 -37.97
N PHE A 13 15.68 -28.28 -37.79
CA PHE A 13 14.94 -29.03 -38.80
C PHE A 13 13.49 -28.58 -38.92
N ARG A 14 12.99 -28.56 -40.16
CA ARG A 14 11.67 -28.05 -40.58
C ARG A 14 11.10 -29.02 -41.62
N THR A 15 9.91 -29.58 -41.39
CA THR A 15 9.19 -30.36 -42.42
C THR A 15 7.69 -30.06 -42.41
N LYS A 16 7.16 -29.70 -43.59
CA LYS A 16 5.72 -29.64 -43.90
C LYS A 16 5.22 -31.04 -44.28
N ARG A 17 3.92 -31.30 -44.11
CA ARG A 17 3.12 -32.09 -45.09
C ARG A 17 1.65 -31.65 -45.10
N LYS A 18 1.01 -31.77 -46.26
CA LYS A 18 -0.43 -31.63 -46.54
C LYS A 18 -0.97 -33.01 -46.95
N MET A 19 -2.19 -33.37 -46.54
CA MET A 19 -3.11 -34.28 -47.24
C MET A 19 -4.56 -33.80 -47.02
N SER A 20 -5.56 -34.54 -47.53
CA SER A 20 -6.57 -33.86 -48.36
C SER A 20 -7.83 -34.70 -48.70
N GLY A 21 -8.99 -34.27 -48.21
CA GLY A 21 -10.32 -34.77 -48.59
C GLY A 21 -10.79 -36.04 -47.86
N PRO A 22 -12.06 -36.49 -48.06
CA PRO A 22 -13.03 -36.03 -49.06
C PRO A 22 -14.42 -35.60 -48.50
N VAL A 23 -15.40 -35.49 -49.40
CA VAL A 23 -16.79 -34.97 -49.23
C VAL A 23 -17.80 -36.08 -48.84
N GLY A 24 -18.90 -35.71 -48.16
CA GLY A 24 -20.11 -36.54 -47.98
C GLY A 24 -21.38 -35.68 -47.81
N THR A 25 -22.55 -36.19 -48.23
CA THR A 25 -23.82 -35.44 -48.35
C THR A 25 -25.05 -36.33 -48.01
N TRP A 26 -26.21 -35.71 -47.68
CA TRP A 26 -27.54 -36.31 -47.34
C TRP A 26 -27.65 -36.92 -45.91
N GLY A 27 -28.78 -36.92 -45.19
CA GLY A 27 -30.15 -36.35 -45.32
C GLY A 27 -30.82 -36.30 -43.91
N SER A 28 -31.77 -35.40 -43.59
CA SER A 28 -33.25 -35.43 -43.80
C SER A 28 -34.08 -36.33 -42.86
N LEU A 29 -35.17 -35.79 -42.27
CA LEU A 29 -36.20 -36.41 -41.37
C LEU A 29 -35.67 -36.77 -39.94
N ASP A 30 -36.42 -36.92 -38.83
CA ASP A 30 -37.76 -36.51 -38.32
C ASP A 30 -37.81 -36.90 -36.81
N GLU A 31 -38.66 -36.45 -35.86
CA GLU A 31 -39.75 -35.45 -35.76
C GLU A 31 -39.87 -34.99 -34.26
N LYS A 32 -40.96 -34.28 -33.86
CA LYS A 32 -41.58 -34.18 -32.51
C LYS A 32 -40.72 -34.38 -31.23
N ASN A 33 -40.73 -33.36 -30.37
CA ASN A 33 -41.70 -33.35 -29.25
C ASN A 33 -41.85 -31.97 -28.57
N SER A 34 -43.10 -31.53 -28.40
CA SER A 34 -43.47 -30.32 -27.69
C SER A 34 -43.79 -30.62 -26.22
N VAL A 35 -43.11 -29.96 -25.28
CA VAL A 35 -43.54 -29.87 -23.87
C VAL A 35 -43.62 -28.41 -23.46
N SER A 36 -44.65 -28.08 -22.68
CA SER A 36 -45.16 -26.72 -22.52
C SER A 36 -44.66 -25.98 -21.27
N ARG A 37 -44.44 -24.68 -21.48
CA ARG A 37 -44.81 -23.58 -20.57
C ARG A 37 -44.20 -23.52 -19.15
N ALA A 38 -43.36 -22.50 -18.95
CA ALA A 38 -43.43 -21.63 -17.78
C ALA A 38 -42.96 -20.22 -18.15
N ASP A 39 -43.87 -19.24 -18.10
CA ASP A 39 -43.55 -17.82 -18.28
C ASP A 39 -42.76 -17.31 -17.06
N ILE A 40 -41.50 -16.93 -17.24
CA ILE A 40 -40.73 -16.15 -16.25
C ILE A 40 -40.18 -14.90 -16.94
N ASN A 41 -40.65 -13.74 -16.49
CA ASN A 41 -40.23 -12.43 -16.99
C ASN A 41 -38.72 -12.20 -16.79
N SER A 42 -37.94 -12.46 -17.83
CA SER A 42 -36.54 -12.04 -17.91
C SER A 42 -36.45 -10.58 -18.37
N THR A 43 -36.38 -9.66 -17.40
CA THR A 43 -35.88 -8.32 -17.69
C THR A 43 -34.43 -8.43 -18.20
N PRO A 44 -34.09 -7.85 -19.36
CA PRO A 44 -32.74 -7.97 -19.90
C PRO A 44 -31.78 -7.17 -19.02
N VAL A 45 -30.98 -7.87 -18.22
CA VAL A 45 -29.85 -7.29 -17.48
C VAL A 45 -28.86 -6.73 -18.51
N SER A 46 -28.82 -5.41 -18.63
CA SER A 46 -27.97 -4.72 -19.61
C SER A 46 -26.50 -4.88 -19.25
N VAL A 47 -25.83 -5.79 -19.97
CA VAL A 47 -24.39 -6.00 -19.85
C VAL A 47 -23.64 -4.83 -20.50
N GLY A 48 -22.69 -4.24 -19.77
CA GLY A 48 -21.54 -3.61 -20.41
C GLY A 48 -21.55 -2.08 -20.58
N GLY A 49 -22.44 -1.34 -19.93
CA GLY A 49 -22.27 0.12 -19.79
C GLY A 49 -21.04 0.46 -18.95
N GLY A 50 -20.00 1.07 -19.55
CA GLY A 50 -18.91 1.68 -18.80
C GLY A 50 -19.48 2.78 -17.90
N ARG A 51 -19.33 2.69 -16.58
CA ARG A 51 -19.94 3.64 -15.65
C ARG A 51 -19.42 5.05 -15.94
N SER A 52 -20.32 5.92 -16.40
CA SER A 52 -20.03 7.34 -16.62
C SER A 52 -19.52 7.98 -15.31
N PRO A 53 -18.51 8.86 -15.35
CA PRO A 53 -18.02 9.56 -14.16
C PRO A 53 -19.11 10.30 -13.37
N ARG A 54 -20.20 10.73 -14.01
CA ARG A 54 -21.35 11.40 -13.34
C ARG A 54 -21.98 10.51 -12.28
N HIS A 55 -22.26 9.24 -12.60
CA HIS A 55 -22.87 8.27 -11.69
C HIS A 55 -21.97 7.92 -10.48
N TRP A 56 -20.71 8.35 -10.47
CA TRP A 56 -19.82 8.25 -9.31
C TRP A 56 -20.09 9.37 -8.29
N CYS A 57 -20.37 10.58 -8.78
CA CYS A 57 -20.70 11.75 -7.95
C CYS A 57 -22.17 11.79 -7.52
N ASP A 58 -23.10 11.32 -8.37
CA ASP A 58 -24.56 11.44 -8.18
C ASP A 58 -25.14 10.64 -6.98
N SER A 59 -24.29 9.98 -6.17
CA SER A 59 -24.69 9.20 -4.98
C SER A 59 -23.96 9.59 -3.68
N VAL A 60 -23.27 10.74 -3.65
CA VAL A 60 -22.51 11.19 -2.50
C VAL A 60 -23.38 12.07 -1.59
N ASP A 61 -23.79 11.54 -0.43
CA ASP A 61 -24.49 12.31 0.60
C ASP A 61 -23.54 13.32 1.27
N TYR A 62 -23.88 14.61 1.23
CA TYR A 62 -23.15 15.69 1.88
C TYR A 62 -22.94 15.45 3.39
N ARG A 63 -23.87 14.77 4.07
CA ARG A 63 -23.72 14.39 5.49
C ARG A 63 -22.60 13.37 5.68
N GLU A 64 -22.44 12.43 4.75
CA GLU A 64 -21.38 11.43 4.77
C GLU A 64 -20.00 12.07 4.54
N VAL A 65 -19.93 13.04 3.61
CA VAL A 65 -18.74 13.86 3.35
C VAL A 65 -18.38 14.70 4.57
N ALA A 66 -19.33 15.44 5.14
CA ALA A 66 -19.11 16.23 6.34
C ALA A 66 -18.61 15.37 7.52
N SER A 67 -19.17 14.16 7.67
CA SER A 67 -18.74 13.20 8.70
C SER A 67 -17.29 12.70 8.46
N PHE A 68 -16.88 12.54 7.20
CA PHE A 68 -15.51 12.16 6.87
C PHE A 68 -14.51 13.32 7.02
N VAL A 69 -14.89 14.56 6.68
CA VAL A 69 -14.09 15.75 6.95
C VAL A 69 -13.90 15.95 8.46
N LEU A 70 -14.96 15.79 9.25
CA LEU A 70 -14.88 15.82 10.72
C LEU A 70 -13.98 14.71 11.26
N PHE A 71 -14.06 13.50 10.70
CA PHE A 71 -13.13 12.41 11.04
C PHE A 71 -11.67 12.76 10.70
N ALA A 72 -11.40 13.34 9.53
CA ALA A 72 -10.04 13.74 9.14
C ALA A 72 -9.48 14.84 10.06
N LEU A 73 -10.28 15.84 10.41
CA LEU A 73 -9.93 16.87 11.40
C LEU A 73 -9.68 16.25 12.78
N TYR A 74 -10.52 15.30 13.20
CA TYR A 74 -10.31 14.54 14.44
C TYR A 74 -8.99 13.76 14.41
N MET A 75 -8.64 13.06 13.32
CA MET A 75 -7.37 12.34 13.23
C MET A 75 -6.16 13.27 13.32
N VAL A 76 -6.22 14.46 12.72
CA VAL A 76 -5.15 15.47 12.86
C VAL A 76 -5.03 15.95 14.32
N ALA A 77 -6.16 16.20 14.99
CA ALA A 77 -6.18 16.58 16.40
C ALA A 77 -5.72 15.45 17.33
N ASP A 78 -6.08 14.20 17.04
CA ASP A 78 -5.67 13.00 17.79
C ASP A 78 -4.16 12.76 17.69
N VAL A 79 -3.58 12.92 16.50
CA VAL A 79 -2.11 12.90 16.31
C VAL A 79 -1.43 14.01 17.12
N GLY A 80 -1.95 15.25 17.04
CA GLY A 80 -1.40 16.38 17.79
C GLY A 80 -1.46 16.16 19.31
N LEU A 81 -2.61 15.71 19.83
CA LEU A 81 -2.78 15.36 21.24
C LEU A 81 -1.87 14.19 21.65
N GLY A 82 -1.74 13.14 20.82
CA GLY A 82 -0.86 12.01 21.08
C GLY A 82 0.61 12.40 21.19
N VAL A 83 1.10 13.29 20.30
CA VAL A 83 2.45 13.85 20.40
C VAL A 83 2.62 14.68 21.67
N MET A 84 1.62 15.50 22.05
CA MET A 84 1.68 16.28 23.28
C MET A 84 1.68 15.40 24.54
N VAL A 85 0.88 14.32 24.57
CA VAL A 85 0.91 13.30 25.66
C VAL A 85 2.29 12.67 25.74
N TRP A 86 2.87 12.27 24.60
CA TRP A 86 4.20 11.66 24.54
C TRP A 86 5.32 12.59 25.04
N VAL A 87 5.37 13.84 24.55
CA VAL A 87 6.39 14.81 24.95
C VAL A 87 6.25 15.19 26.44
N THR A 88 5.03 15.41 26.92
CA THR A 88 4.80 15.78 28.33
C THR A 88 5.06 14.63 29.29
N PHE A 89 4.81 13.37 28.89
CA PHE A 89 5.16 12.17 29.64
C PHE A 89 6.67 12.10 29.92
N PHE A 90 7.51 12.21 28.87
CA PHE A 90 8.95 12.12 29.04
C PHE A 90 9.53 13.31 29.81
N LYS A 91 8.96 14.52 29.67
CA LYS A 91 9.31 15.66 30.54
C LYS A 91 8.98 15.37 32.01
N PHE A 92 7.78 14.88 32.31
CA PHE A 92 7.38 14.51 33.67
C PHE A 92 8.30 13.46 34.31
N ILE A 93 8.80 12.50 33.54
CA ILE A 93 9.73 11.46 34.02
C ILE A 93 11.14 12.02 34.28
N ILE A 94 11.62 12.93 33.42
CA ILE A 94 13.05 13.30 33.36
C ILE A 94 13.36 14.63 34.09
N GLU A 95 12.37 15.50 34.34
CA GLU A 95 12.58 16.77 35.04
C GLU A 95 13.14 16.55 36.47
N PRO A 96 14.35 17.03 36.79
CA PRO A 96 15.07 16.65 38.02
C PRO A 96 14.54 17.37 39.26
N ASP A 97 14.47 16.63 40.38
CA ASP A 97 14.36 16.94 41.82
C ASP A 97 13.47 18.08 42.35
N GLN A 98 13.18 19.13 41.58
CA GLN A 98 12.32 20.23 41.99
C GLN A 98 10.86 19.79 41.90
N HIS A 99 10.34 19.25 43.02
CA HIS A 99 9.00 18.69 43.16
C HIS A 99 7.88 19.54 42.52
N ARG A 100 8.00 20.88 42.57
CA ARG A 100 7.03 21.80 41.95
C ARG A 100 6.98 21.67 40.43
N SER A 101 8.13 21.65 39.75
CA SER A 101 8.23 21.54 38.29
C SER A 101 7.76 20.17 37.80
N ARG A 102 8.16 19.10 38.51
CA ARG A 102 7.69 17.74 38.24
C ARG A 102 6.18 17.60 38.46
N ALA A 103 5.62 18.21 39.50
CA ALA A 103 4.17 18.24 39.71
C ALA A 103 3.42 19.01 38.61
N THR A 104 3.97 20.13 38.11
CA THR A 104 3.34 20.85 36.99
C THR A 104 3.36 20.03 35.70
N TRP A 105 4.47 19.37 35.33
CA TRP A 105 4.51 18.52 34.15
C TRP A 105 3.63 17.28 34.30
N GLY A 106 3.56 16.68 35.49
CA GLY A 106 2.66 15.57 35.78
C GLY A 106 1.19 15.96 35.64
N GLY A 107 0.81 17.14 36.14
CA GLY A 107 -0.55 17.67 35.98
C GLY A 107 -0.90 17.98 34.51
N ILE A 108 0.03 18.59 33.76
CA ILE A 108 -0.11 18.84 32.32
C ILE A 108 -0.25 17.52 31.54
N TRP A 109 0.59 16.53 31.84
CA TRP A 109 0.52 15.20 31.21
C TRP A 109 -0.80 14.49 31.52
N LEU A 110 -1.24 14.47 32.78
CA LEU A 110 -2.53 13.89 33.19
C LEU A 110 -3.72 14.56 32.49
N LEU A 111 -3.68 15.89 32.33
CA LEU A 111 -4.70 16.63 31.58
C LEU A 111 -4.72 16.19 30.11
N PHE A 112 -3.59 16.24 29.41
CA PHE A 112 -3.51 15.84 28.01
C PHE A 112 -3.88 14.37 27.81
N ALA A 113 -3.40 13.46 28.66
CA ALA A 113 -3.70 12.03 28.58
C ALA A 113 -5.19 11.76 28.85
N GLY A 114 -5.76 12.41 29.87
CA GLY A 114 -7.18 12.34 30.19
C GLY A 114 -8.04 12.82 29.02
N THR A 115 -7.73 13.98 28.44
CA THR A 115 -8.40 14.50 27.24
C THR A 115 -8.26 13.56 26.05
N PHE A 116 -7.05 13.07 25.76
CA PHE A 116 -6.77 12.15 24.64
C PHE A 116 -7.59 10.86 24.74
N PHE A 117 -7.53 10.15 25.87
CA PHE A 117 -8.31 8.92 26.06
C PHE A 117 -9.82 9.18 26.13
N TYR A 118 -10.26 10.30 26.71
CA TYR A 118 -11.68 10.67 26.76
C TYR A 118 -12.24 10.94 25.35
N VAL A 119 -11.56 11.77 24.55
CA VAL A 119 -11.99 12.12 23.19
C VAL A 119 -11.97 10.88 22.30
N ARG A 120 -10.92 10.04 22.36
CA ARG A 120 -10.88 8.75 21.63
C ARG A 120 -12.04 7.85 22.00
N ARG A 121 -12.32 7.67 23.30
CA ARG A 121 -13.44 6.85 23.78
C ARG A 121 -14.79 7.42 23.31
N LEU A 122 -14.98 8.73 23.39
CA LEU A 122 -16.19 9.41 22.95
C LEU A 122 -16.42 9.22 21.44
N VAL A 123 -15.42 9.52 20.61
CA VAL A 123 -15.50 9.33 19.15
C VAL A 123 -15.73 7.86 18.80
N ARG A 124 -14.96 6.92 19.36
CA ARG A 124 -15.13 5.47 19.12
C ARG A 124 -16.53 4.96 19.47
N SER A 125 -17.19 5.54 20.48
CA SER A 125 -18.57 5.20 20.86
C SER A 125 -19.63 5.68 19.87
N ARG A 126 -19.37 6.76 19.12
CA ARG A 126 -20.30 7.36 18.15
C ARG A 126 -20.06 6.95 16.70
N VAL A 127 -18.98 6.21 16.45
CA VAL A 127 -18.48 5.90 15.10
C VAL A 127 -18.87 4.48 14.66
N ASP A 128 -19.41 4.38 13.44
CA ASP A 128 -19.80 3.13 12.78
C ASP A 128 -18.63 2.17 12.51
N VAL A 129 -18.95 0.87 12.41
CA VAL A 129 -17.99 -0.25 12.26
C VAL A 129 -16.93 0.00 11.18
N HIS A 130 -17.31 0.42 9.97
CA HIS A 130 -16.36 0.66 8.87
C HIS A 130 -15.36 1.79 9.14
N LEU A 131 -15.81 2.85 9.82
CA LEU A 131 -14.97 4.01 10.13
C LEU A 131 -14.12 3.71 11.38
N ARG A 132 -14.62 2.87 12.31
CA ARG A 132 -13.86 2.33 13.44
C ARG A 132 -12.67 1.47 13.00
N GLY A 133 -12.87 0.51 12.09
CA GLY A 133 -11.75 -0.30 11.59
C GLY A 133 -10.70 0.51 10.82
N MET A 134 -11.13 1.56 10.10
CA MET A 134 -10.20 2.51 9.47
C MET A 134 -9.43 3.35 10.51
N MET A 135 -10.10 3.76 11.59
CA MET A 135 -9.47 4.42 12.73
C MET A 135 -8.43 3.51 13.40
N ASP A 136 -8.74 2.22 13.62
CA ASP A 136 -7.79 1.25 14.19
C ASP A 136 -6.49 1.15 13.37
N HIS A 137 -6.57 1.07 12.05
CA HIS A 137 -5.38 1.07 11.21
C HIS A 137 -4.61 2.39 11.22
N ALA A 138 -5.32 3.53 11.30
CA ALA A 138 -4.69 4.84 11.43
C ALA A 138 -3.99 5.01 12.80
N GLU A 139 -4.61 4.56 13.89
CA GLU A 139 -4.03 4.56 15.24
C GLU A 139 -2.75 3.71 15.31
N ILE A 140 -2.77 2.50 14.70
CA ILE A 140 -1.59 1.63 14.59
C ILE A 140 -0.48 2.32 13.77
N PHE A 141 -0.83 2.98 12.65
CA PHE A 141 0.13 3.72 11.83
C PHE A 141 0.78 4.89 12.59
N VAL A 142 0.00 5.63 13.39
CA VAL A 142 0.51 6.73 14.22
C VAL A 142 1.45 6.21 15.31
N ALA A 143 1.09 5.12 15.99
CA ALA A 143 1.96 4.48 16.99
C ALA A 143 3.28 4.00 16.36
N MET A 144 3.23 3.32 15.21
CA MET A 144 4.43 2.89 14.48
C MET A 144 5.25 4.07 13.97
N SER A 145 4.61 5.19 13.62
CA SER A 145 5.31 6.42 13.22
C SER A 145 6.11 7.04 14.36
N LEU A 146 5.60 7.05 15.59
CA LEU A 146 6.35 7.50 16.76
C LEU A 146 7.58 6.60 17.02
N VAL A 147 7.42 5.28 16.94
CA VAL A 147 8.53 4.32 17.10
C VAL A 147 9.58 4.47 15.98
N MET A 148 9.14 4.71 14.74
CA MET A 148 10.04 4.99 13.61
C MET A 148 10.80 6.30 13.80
N VAL A 149 10.15 7.37 14.27
CA VAL A 149 10.82 8.65 14.59
C VAL A 149 11.88 8.47 15.68
N PHE A 150 11.58 7.72 16.74
CA PHE A 150 12.55 7.38 17.77
C PHE A 150 13.77 6.63 17.21
N SER A 151 13.56 5.67 16.30
CA SER A 151 14.64 4.98 15.58
C SER A 151 15.49 5.92 14.71
N VAL A 152 14.88 6.88 14.00
CA VAL A 152 15.63 7.91 13.25
C VAL A 152 16.45 8.80 14.18
N ASN A 153 15.92 9.17 15.35
CA ASN A 153 16.67 9.96 16.33
C ASN A 153 17.84 9.18 16.94
N ILE A 154 17.72 7.87 17.14
CA ILE A 154 18.85 7.00 17.51
C ILE A 154 19.90 6.98 16.38
N ALA A 155 19.47 6.82 15.12
CA ALA A 155 20.40 6.84 13.99
C ALA A 155 21.14 8.18 13.89
N PHE A 156 20.48 9.30 14.20
CA PHE A 156 21.10 10.64 14.26
C PHE A 156 22.03 10.81 15.48
N TYR A 157 21.68 10.26 16.64
CA TYR A 157 22.57 10.21 17.80
C TYR A 157 23.88 9.45 17.49
N LEU A 158 23.77 8.33 16.76
CA LEU A 158 24.89 7.48 16.35
C LEU A 158 25.56 7.90 15.03
N HIS A 159 25.14 9.02 14.42
CA HIS A 159 25.67 9.46 13.13
C HIS A 159 27.02 10.17 13.31
N VAL A 160 28.03 9.71 12.58
CA VAL A 160 29.35 10.35 12.50
C VAL A 160 29.43 11.16 11.20
N PRO A 161 29.59 12.50 11.25
CA PRO A 161 29.71 13.33 10.05
C PRO A 161 30.91 12.97 9.19
N ALA A 162 30.67 12.69 7.91
CA ALA A 162 31.72 12.60 6.89
C ALA A 162 31.94 13.97 6.23
N THR A 163 33.16 14.23 5.73
CA THR A 163 33.46 15.41 4.91
C THR A 163 32.86 15.30 3.50
N MET A 164 32.82 14.07 2.95
CA MET A 164 32.24 13.76 1.65
C MET A 164 31.24 12.59 1.77
N PRO A 165 30.15 12.58 0.98
CA PRO A 165 29.21 11.46 0.93
C PRO A 165 29.85 10.22 0.30
N LEU A 166 29.24 9.04 0.50
CA LEU A 166 29.65 7.83 -0.22
C LEU A 166 29.56 8.02 -1.75
N LYS A 167 30.42 7.32 -2.47
CA LYS A 167 30.40 7.28 -3.94
C LYS A 167 29.14 6.54 -4.40
N ASP A 168 28.22 7.29 -4.99
CA ASP A 168 26.91 6.83 -5.44
C ASP A 168 26.70 7.10 -6.93
N LEU A 169 26.10 6.14 -7.65
CA LEU A 169 25.94 6.22 -9.10
C LEU A 169 24.99 7.34 -9.52
N GLY A 170 23.88 7.54 -8.82
CA GLY A 170 22.97 8.65 -9.06
C GLY A 170 23.60 10.00 -8.70
N PHE A 171 24.52 10.06 -7.74
CA PHE A 171 25.26 11.29 -7.45
C PHE A 171 26.28 11.64 -8.54
N MET A 172 26.84 10.64 -9.23
CA MET A 172 27.69 10.84 -10.41
C MET A 172 26.90 11.28 -11.65
N LEU A 173 25.66 10.82 -11.80
CA LEU A 173 24.80 11.12 -12.96
C LEU A 173 23.97 12.39 -12.79
N ILE A 174 23.54 12.71 -11.57
CA ILE A 174 22.61 13.80 -11.25
C ILE A 174 23.34 14.85 -10.39
N PRO A 175 23.46 16.11 -10.88
CA PRO A 175 24.15 17.16 -10.15
C PRO A 175 23.42 17.53 -8.85
N GLU A 176 24.19 18.01 -7.87
CA GLU A 176 23.66 18.45 -6.58
C GLU A 176 22.87 19.77 -6.73
N GLN A 177 21.67 19.81 -6.15
CA GLN A 177 20.89 21.05 -6.03
C GLN A 177 21.55 21.98 -5.01
N GLY A 178 21.83 23.23 -5.42
CA GLY A 178 22.38 24.26 -4.53
C GLY A 178 21.55 24.48 -3.25
N LEU A 179 22.21 24.91 -2.17
CA LEU A 179 21.63 24.95 -0.82
C LEU A 179 20.28 25.69 -0.74
N HIS A 180 20.23 26.90 -1.34
CA HIS A 180 19.06 27.78 -1.35
C HIS A 180 18.16 27.57 -2.58
N SER A 181 18.28 26.43 -3.28
CA SER A 181 17.47 26.14 -4.46
C SER A 181 16.00 25.92 -4.08
N LYS A 182 15.10 26.65 -4.75
CA LYS A 182 13.64 26.47 -4.64
C LYS A 182 13.18 25.04 -4.97
N TRP A 183 14.01 24.24 -5.65
CA TRP A 183 13.73 22.85 -6.00
C TRP A 183 13.92 21.84 -4.85
N ARG A 184 14.70 22.18 -3.82
CA ARG A 184 14.99 21.27 -2.70
C ARG A 184 13.75 20.86 -1.89
N PRO A 185 12.81 21.76 -1.51
CA PRO A 185 11.57 21.36 -0.83
C PRO A 185 10.55 20.68 -1.75
N VAL A 186 10.71 20.73 -3.08
CA VAL A 186 9.72 20.17 -4.02
C VAL A 186 9.56 18.66 -3.84
N SER A 187 10.62 17.91 -3.53
CA SER A 187 10.50 16.47 -3.25
C SER A 187 9.67 16.16 -1.99
N ASP A 188 9.69 17.01 -0.97
CA ASP A 188 8.85 16.85 0.23
C ASP A 188 7.40 17.21 -0.08
N ILE A 189 7.18 18.31 -0.81
CA ILE A 189 5.86 18.76 -1.27
C ILE A 189 5.19 17.70 -2.16
N LEU A 190 5.91 17.08 -3.09
CA LEU A 190 5.38 16.00 -3.92
C LEU A 190 5.05 14.76 -3.07
N THR A 191 5.96 14.35 -2.18
CA THR A 191 5.78 13.19 -1.28
C THR A 191 4.56 13.34 -0.38
N ALA A 192 4.32 14.53 0.18
CA ALA A 192 3.12 14.82 0.98
C ALA A 192 1.88 15.03 0.11
N GLY A 193 2.05 15.68 -1.05
CA GLY A 193 0.96 16.12 -1.92
C GLY A 193 0.16 14.97 -2.53
N VAL A 194 0.79 13.91 -3.04
CA VAL A 194 0.04 12.80 -3.67
C VAL A 194 -0.89 12.06 -2.70
N PRO A 195 -0.45 11.67 -1.48
CA PRO A 195 -1.34 11.11 -0.46
C PRO A 195 -2.49 12.06 -0.08
N VAL A 196 -2.25 13.37 0.04
CA VAL A 196 -3.31 14.36 0.31
C VAL A 196 -4.29 14.46 -0.85
N MET A 197 -3.83 14.56 -2.10
CA MET A 197 -4.68 14.56 -3.29
C MET A 197 -5.50 13.28 -3.41
N PHE A 198 -4.92 12.13 -3.04
CA PHE A 198 -5.63 10.85 -3.01
C PHE A 198 -6.72 10.84 -1.95
N LEU A 199 -6.43 11.28 -0.72
CA LEU A 199 -7.41 11.42 0.36
C LEU A 199 -8.56 12.36 -0.04
N LEU A 200 -8.25 13.51 -0.64
CA LEU A 200 -9.25 14.44 -1.17
C LEU A 200 -10.10 13.79 -2.27
N GLN A 201 -9.51 13.00 -3.17
CA GLN A 201 -10.29 12.27 -4.17
C GLN A 201 -11.19 11.19 -3.56
N THR A 202 -10.81 10.58 -2.44
CA THR A 202 -11.70 9.60 -1.78
C THR A 202 -13.02 10.20 -1.30
N ILE A 203 -13.13 11.53 -1.16
CA ILE A 203 -14.38 12.23 -0.82
C ILE A 203 -15.48 11.95 -1.85
N PHE A 204 -15.13 11.82 -3.13
CA PHE A 204 -16.06 11.49 -4.22
C PHE A 204 -16.36 9.99 -4.33
N MET A 205 -15.98 9.18 -3.34
CA MET A 205 -16.19 7.73 -3.31
C MET A 205 -17.19 7.34 -2.24
N THR A 206 -18.01 6.34 -2.55
CA THR A 206 -18.95 5.75 -1.58
C THR A 206 -18.23 5.26 -0.32
N ARG A 207 -18.88 5.42 0.84
CA ARG A 207 -18.36 5.07 2.17
C ARG A 207 -17.51 3.80 2.26
N PRO A 208 -17.98 2.60 1.84
CA PRO A 208 -17.21 1.38 2.03
C PRO A 208 -15.93 1.35 1.18
N ASN A 209 -15.95 1.96 -0.01
CA ASN A 209 -14.78 2.05 -0.86
C ASN A 209 -13.74 3.02 -0.26
N ARG A 210 -14.20 4.19 0.21
CA ARG A 210 -13.34 5.16 0.92
C ARG A 210 -12.67 4.54 2.14
N CYS A 211 -13.45 3.93 3.04
CA CYS A 211 -12.89 3.28 4.23
C CYS A 211 -11.90 2.17 3.85
N ARG A 212 -12.25 1.27 2.91
CA ARG A 212 -11.35 0.19 2.46
C ARG A 212 -10.02 0.73 1.93
N ILE A 213 -10.05 1.78 1.11
CA ILE A 213 -8.87 2.39 0.51
C ILE A 213 -7.96 3.01 1.57
N VAL A 214 -8.51 3.85 2.45
CA VAL A 214 -7.73 4.53 3.50
C VAL A 214 -7.18 3.52 4.51
N SER A 215 -7.96 2.50 4.86
CA SER A 215 -7.52 1.34 5.67
C SER A 215 -6.33 0.61 5.04
N SER A 216 -6.39 0.29 3.74
CA SER A 216 -5.28 -0.37 3.04
C SER A 216 -4.03 0.51 2.97
N PHE A 217 -4.19 1.83 2.79
CA PHE A 217 -3.08 2.78 2.82
C PHE A 217 -2.35 2.77 4.16
N PHE A 218 -3.06 2.96 5.27
CA PHE A 218 -2.46 2.97 6.61
C PHE A 218 -1.79 1.63 6.95
N ARG A 219 -2.38 0.49 6.57
CA ARG A 219 -1.78 -0.82 6.77
C ARG A 219 -0.46 -0.99 6.02
N ILE A 220 -0.43 -0.67 4.72
CA ILE A 220 0.78 -0.75 3.88
C ILE A 220 1.86 0.20 4.40
N ALA A 221 1.48 1.42 4.77
CA ALA A 221 2.39 2.41 5.33
C ALA A 221 2.98 1.97 6.68
N THR A 222 2.17 1.36 7.56
CA THR A 222 2.64 0.79 8.85
C THR A 222 3.71 -0.26 8.62
N ILE A 223 3.49 -1.20 7.70
CA ILE A 223 4.44 -2.29 7.44
C ILE A 223 5.73 -1.75 6.82
N CYS A 224 5.63 -0.79 5.90
CA CYS A 224 6.81 -0.08 5.40
C CYS A 224 7.58 0.65 6.51
N TYR A 225 6.89 1.29 7.46
CA TYR A 225 7.51 1.98 8.58
C TYR A 225 8.15 1.03 9.60
N PHE A 226 7.54 -0.13 9.84
CA PHE A 226 8.13 -1.21 10.64
C PHE A 226 9.43 -1.72 10.02
N LEU A 227 9.41 -2.08 8.73
CA LEU A 227 10.62 -2.53 8.02
C LEU A 227 11.70 -1.45 7.98
N ARG A 228 11.32 -0.18 7.79
CA ARG A 228 12.27 0.96 7.81
C ARG A 228 12.84 1.21 9.20
N MET A 229 12.06 1.03 10.27
CA MET A 229 12.56 1.12 11.65
C MET A 229 13.64 0.08 11.92
N LEU A 230 13.47 -1.16 11.42
CA LEU A 230 14.51 -2.19 11.50
C LEU A 230 15.77 -1.80 10.72
N THR A 231 15.66 -1.32 9.49
CA THR A 231 16.86 -0.98 8.70
C THR A 231 17.61 0.25 9.24
N VAL A 232 16.90 1.31 9.63
CA VAL A 232 17.48 2.56 10.17
C VAL A 232 18.17 2.37 11.52
N SER A 233 17.73 1.41 12.34
CA SER A 233 18.33 1.16 13.66
C SER A 233 19.54 0.23 13.65
N MET A 234 19.76 -0.54 12.58
CA MET A 234 20.74 -1.63 12.53
C MET A 234 22.12 -1.22 11.98
N THR A 235 22.20 -0.17 11.17
CA THR A 235 23.45 0.36 10.59
C THR A 235 23.45 1.88 10.62
N SER A 236 24.62 2.51 10.68
CA SER A 236 24.79 3.96 10.56
C SER A 236 25.66 4.27 9.34
N LEU A 237 25.05 4.86 8.31
CA LEU A 237 25.72 5.38 7.12
C LEU A 237 25.81 6.90 7.21
N PRO A 238 26.88 7.53 6.68
CA PRO A 238 27.00 8.99 6.73
C PRO A 238 25.98 9.64 5.77
N GLY A 239 25.25 10.63 6.28
CA GLY A 239 24.16 11.29 5.57
C GLY A 239 24.65 12.04 4.32
N PRO A 240 23.99 11.88 3.15
CA PRO A 240 24.42 12.54 1.91
C PRO A 240 24.15 14.06 1.88
N ALA A 241 23.21 14.51 2.71
CA ALA A 241 22.71 15.88 2.73
C ALA A 241 23.78 16.87 3.21
N PRO A 242 23.84 18.11 2.66
CA PRO A 242 24.87 19.08 3.06
C PRO A 242 24.88 19.45 4.54
N HIS A 243 23.72 19.42 5.22
CA HIS A 243 23.62 19.67 6.66
C HIS A 243 24.15 18.51 7.53
N CYS A 244 24.42 17.34 6.94
CA CYS A 244 25.01 16.18 7.62
C CYS A 244 26.54 16.11 7.48
N ARG A 245 27.15 17.02 6.70
CA ARG A 245 28.59 17.03 6.45
C ARG A 245 29.34 17.66 7.62
N ALA A 246 30.56 17.19 7.87
CA ALA A 246 31.43 17.74 8.91
C ALA A 246 31.64 19.26 8.71
N GLY A 247 31.44 20.04 9.79
CA GLY A 247 31.56 21.50 9.77
C GLY A 247 30.32 22.27 9.30
N SER A 248 29.18 21.61 9.06
CA SER A 248 27.93 22.33 8.77
C SER A 248 27.36 23.06 9.99
N SER A 249 26.86 24.29 9.79
CA SER A 249 26.12 25.06 10.79
C SER A 249 24.81 24.42 11.23
N ASP A 250 24.25 23.52 10.41
CA ASP A 250 22.90 23.00 10.55
C ASP A 250 22.90 21.59 11.18
N TYR A 251 24.07 21.10 11.59
CA TYR A 251 24.29 19.78 12.18
C TYR A 251 24.01 19.77 13.69
N PHE A 252 22.76 19.53 14.06
CA PHE A 252 22.31 19.49 15.46
C PHE A 252 21.77 18.11 15.86
N PRO A 253 22.63 17.11 16.10
CA PRO A 253 22.19 15.80 16.60
C PRO A 253 21.46 15.93 17.95
N PRO A 254 20.61 14.96 18.31
CA PRO A 254 20.17 14.83 19.70
C PRO A 254 21.40 14.55 20.57
N THR A 255 21.52 15.21 21.72
CA THR A 255 22.66 15.03 22.65
C THR A 255 22.27 14.30 23.93
N THR A 256 20.97 14.27 24.24
CA THR A 256 20.39 13.70 25.46
C THR A 256 19.34 12.66 25.13
N TRP A 257 19.07 11.73 26.05
CA TRP A 257 17.98 10.76 25.88
C TRP A 257 16.61 11.43 25.72
N ILE A 258 16.35 12.53 26.44
CA ILE A 258 15.11 13.33 26.30
C ILE A 258 14.96 13.88 24.88
N ASP A 259 16.04 14.33 24.24
CA ASP A 259 16.01 14.77 22.84
C ASP A 259 15.67 13.62 21.89
N ILE A 260 16.23 12.43 22.11
CA ILE A 260 15.97 11.26 21.25
C ILE A 260 14.49 10.86 21.29
N VAL A 261 13.85 10.88 22.47
CA VAL A 261 12.43 10.52 22.60
C VAL A 261 11.47 11.66 22.26
N THR A 262 11.82 12.93 22.48
CA THR A 262 10.89 14.06 22.28
C THR A 262 10.96 14.75 20.93
N ARG A 263 12.05 14.60 20.14
CA ARG A 263 12.15 15.24 18.82
C ARG A 263 11.23 14.55 17.81
N VAL A 264 10.03 15.08 17.59
CA VAL A 264 9.03 14.60 16.62
C VAL A 264 8.99 15.53 15.39
N GLY A 265 10.14 15.64 14.72
CA GLY A 265 10.32 16.41 13.49
C GLY A 265 9.80 17.86 13.61
N PRO A 266 8.97 18.35 12.66
CA PRO A 266 8.48 19.72 12.65
C PRO A 266 7.41 20.02 13.71
N ILE A 267 6.86 19.01 14.40
CA ILE A 267 5.83 19.22 15.43
C ILE A 267 6.48 19.64 16.76
N TYR A 268 7.62 19.04 17.09
CA TYR A 268 8.38 19.38 18.29
C TYR A 268 9.85 18.99 18.10
N GLY A 269 10.73 19.96 17.85
CA GLY A 269 12.18 19.73 17.68
C GLY A 269 12.74 20.29 16.36
N ASN A 270 13.85 19.72 15.90
CA ASN A 270 14.47 20.06 14.61
C ASN A 270 13.89 19.19 13.49
N TYR A 271 13.73 19.76 12.30
CA TYR A 271 13.29 19.05 11.10
C TYR A 271 14.42 18.31 10.38
N ASN A 272 15.68 18.75 10.55
CA ASN A 272 16.85 18.07 10.00
C ASN A 272 17.13 16.77 10.76
N SER A 273 17.41 15.70 10.02
CA SER A 273 17.85 14.40 10.55
C SER A 273 18.95 13.83 9.65
N CYS A 274 19.98 13.28 10.29
CA CYS A 274 21.10 12.58 9.65
C CYS A 274 21.20 11.15 10.20
N GLY A 275 22.03 10.31 9.60
CA GLY A 275 22.11 8.89 9.91
C GLY A 275 21.76 8.04 8.70
N ASP A 276 21.60 6.73 8.93
CA ASP A 276 21.07 5.83 7.92
C ASP A 276 19.60 6.15 7.63
N LEU A 277 19.25 6.21 6.35
CA LEU A 277 17.91 6.45 5.84
C LEU A 277 17.49 5.34 4.86
N ILE A 278 18.20 4.21 4.81
CA ILE A 278 17.79 3.01 4.07
C ILE A 278 16.50 2.46 4.70
N PHE A 279 15.47 2.09 3.94
CA PHE A 279 15.19 2.46 2.55
C PHE A 279 14.34 3.74 2.49
N SER A 280 14.45 4.53 1.42
CA SER A 280 13.88 5.88 1.34
C SER A 280 12.37 5.93 1.60
N GLY A 281 11.99 6.61 2.70
CA GLY A 281 10.59 6.78 3.11
C GLY A 281 9.77 7.59 2.10
N HIS A 282 10.38 8.61 1.47
CA HIS A 282 9.76 9.40 0.40
C HIS A 282 9.30 8.50 -0.76
N MET A 283 10.18 7.62 -1.23
CA MET A 283 9.89 6.69 -2.31
C MET A 283 8.86 5.63 -1.89
N ALA A 284 9.03 5.03 -0.70
CA ALA A 284 8.15 3.96 -0.25
C ALA A 284 6.72 4.41 0.00
N TYR A 285 6.54 5.55 0.68
CA TYR A 285 5.23 6.12 1.00
C TYR A 285 4.51 6.57 -0.28
N THR A 286 5.24 7.26 -1.17
CA THR A 286 4.68 7.77 -2.42
C THR A 286 4.36 6.66 -3.41
N ASN A 287 5.23 5.64 -3.56
CA ASN A 287 4.96 4.49 -4.43
C ASN A 287 3.73 3.71 -3.94
N SER A 288 3.60 3.50 -2.62
CA SER A 288 2.40 2.88 -2.02
C SER A 288 1.12 3.65 -2.36
N ALA A 289 1.16 4.99 -2.27
CA ALA A 289 0.03 5.85 -2.65
C ALA A 289 -0.29 5.77 -4.16
N VAL A 290 0.73 5.84 -5.02
CA VAL A 290 0.59 5.76 -6.48
C VAL A 290 0.02 4.40 -6.92
N LEU A 291 0.53 3.28 -6.40
CA LEU A 291 0.03 1.94 -6.71
C LEU A 291 -1.44 1.77 -6.29
N LEU A 292 -1.78 2.21 -5.07
CA LEU A 292 -3.15 2.17 -4.55
C LEU A 292 -4.11 3.03 -5.40
N TYR A 293 -3.65 4.21 -5.82
CA TYR A 293 -4.39 5.12 -6.67
C TYR A 293 -4.64 4.55 -8.07
N LEU A 294 -3.58 4.08 -8.75
CA LEU A 294 -3.68 3.51 -10.10
C LEU A 294 -4.59 2.29 -10.14
N ARG A 295 -4.47 1.39 -9.15
CA ARG A 295 -5.32 0.21 -9.02
C ARG A 295 -6.79 0.56 -8.71
N THR A 296 -7.02 1.59 -7.90
CA THR A 296 -8.36 2.14 -7.65
C THR A 296 -8.99 2.68 -8.93
N LEU A 297 -8.24 3.44 -9.73
CA LEU A 297 -8.73 3.99 -10.99
C LEU A 297 -8.91 2.92 -12.08
N ASP A 298 -8.06 1.91 -12.18
CA ASP A 298 -8.24 0.79 -13.11
C ASP A 298 -9.49 -0.04 -12.81
N ARG A 299 -9.82 -0.22 -11.52
CA ARG A 299 -11.03 -0.92 -11.09
C ARG A 299 -12.32 -0.18 -11.46
N ASN A 300 -12.30 1.15 -11.40
CA ASN A 300 -13.49 1.99 -11.57
C ASN A 300 -13.66 2.50 -13.02
N PHE A 301 -12.56 2.84 -13.70
CA PHE A 301 -12.53 3.42 -15.05
C PHE A 301 -11.83 2.47 -16.02
N ALA A 302 -12.60 1.49 -16.50
CA ALA A 302 -12.16 0.48 -17.46
C ALA A 302 -11.95 1.11 -18.86
N GLY A 303 -10.72 1.51 -19.16
CA GLY A 303 -10.32 1.97 -20.50
C GLY A 303 -8.85 1.64 -20.76
N ARG A 304 -8.56 0.80 -21.77
CA ARG A 304 -7.20 0.28 -22.02
C ARG A 304 -6.17 1.40 -22.28
N THR A 305 -6.54 2.41 -23.05
CA THR A 305 -5.66 3.57 -23.34
C THR A 305 -5.53 4.50 -22.13
N ALA A 306 -6.64 4.81 -21.45
CA ALA A 306 -6.63 5.66 -20.26
C ALA A 306 -5.82 5.02 -19.10
N SER A 307 -5.91 3.70 -18.92
CA SER A 307 -5.08 2.93 -17.99
C SER A 307 -3.59 3.08 -18.32
N LYS A 308 -3.18 2.82 -19.57
CA LYS A 308 -1.79 3.01 -20.02
C LYS A 308 -1.28 4.43 -19.74
N ILE A 309 -2.07 5.45 -20.03
CA ILE A 309 -1.71 6.86 -19.75
C ILE A 309 -1.53 7.08 -18.25
N ARG A 310 -2.47 6.63 -17.41
CA ARG A 310 -2.38 6.76 -15.95
C ARG A 310 -1.12 6.08 -15.39
N TRP A 311 -0.82 4.85 -15.82
CA TRP A 311 0.41 4.14 -15.44
C TRP A 311 1.66 4.89 -15.90
N ALA A 312 1.69 5.42 -17.13
CA ALA A 312 2.81 6.22 -17.62
C ALA A 312 3.01 7.51 -16.80
N CYS A 313 1.94 8.22 -16.45
CA CYS A 313 2.00 9.39 -15.57
C CYS A 313 2.50 9.04 -14.16
N GLY A 314 2.03 7.92 -13.59
CA GLY A 314 2.50 7.43 -12.28
C GLY A 314 3.99 7.08 -12.28
N MET A 315 4.46 6.37 -13.31
CA MET A 315 5.88 6.06 -13.48
C MET A 315 6.72 7.32 -13.68
N ALA A 316 6.31 8.23 -14.57
CA ALA A 316 7.02 9.49 -14.78
C ALA A 316 7.13 10.32 -13.50
N TYR A 317 6.04 10.40 -12.72
CA TYR A 317 6.01 11.08 -11.44
C TYR A 317 6.96 10.44 -10.41
N LEU A 318 6.99 9.10 -10.29
CA LEU A 318 7.94 8.40 -9.42
C LEU A 318 9.40 8.59 -9.87
N THR A 319 9.67 8.61 -11.17
CA THR A 319 11.01 8.91 -11.72
C THR A 319 11.44 10.33 -11.42
N ILE A 320 10.54 11.32 -11.55
CA ILE A 320 10.80 12.72 -11.18
C ILE A 320 11.09 12.85 -9.69
N LEU A 321 10.29 12.19 -8.82
CA LEU A 321 10.54 12.20 -7.38
C LEU A 321 11.90 11.57 -7.03
N ALA A 322 12.22 10.42 -7.59
CA ALA A 322 13.52 9.76 -7.42
C ALA A 322 14.68 10.69 -7.80
N ALA A 323 14.59 11.32 -8.98
CA ALA A 323 15.59 12.28 -9.43
C ALA A 323 15.72 13.49 -8.49
N LEU A 324 14.61 14.04 -7.98
CA LEU A 324 14.62 15.16 -7.03
C LEU A 324 15.19 14.77 -5.65
N CYS A 325 14.96 13.54 -5.17
CA CYS A 325 15.54 13.03 -3.93
C CYS A 325 17.08 12.86 -4.04
N ILE A 326 17.56 12.33 -5.17
CA ILE A 326 19.00 12.13 -5.46
C ILE A 326 19.69 13.48 -5.72
N ALA A 327 19.07 14.38 -6.50
CA ALA A 327 19.59 15.73 -6.78
C ALA A 327 19.65 16.59 -5.51
N GLY A 328 18.64 16.49 -4.64
CA GLY A 328 18.61 17.15 -3.33
C GLY A 328 19.59 16.55 -2.30
N ARG A 329 20.30 15.46 -2.66
CA ARG A 329 21.17 14.67 -1.76
C ARG A 329 20.47 14.25 -0.46
N LYS A 330 19.18 13.93 -0.53
CA LYS A 330 18.38 13.52 0.64
C LYS A 330 18.53 12.04 0.98
N HIS A 331 18.79 11.23 -0.04
CA HIS A 331 18.91 9.78 0.01
C HIS A 331 19.95 9.36 -1.02
N TYR A 332 20.66 8.26 -0.78
CA TYR A 332 21.46 7.59 -1.80
C TYR A 332 20.55 6.88 -2.82
N THR A 333 21.12 6.50 -3.97
CA THR A 333 20.38 5.79 -5.02
C THR A 333 19.91 4.42 -4.55
N VAL A 334 20.69 3.75 -3.69
CA VAL A 334 20.31 2.46 -3.10
C VAL A 334 19.06 2.60 -2.22
N ASP A 335 18.95 3.63 -1.38
CA ASP A 335 17.78 3.87 -0.53
C ASP A 335 16.53 4.10 -1.39
N VAL A 336 16.67 4.86 -2.49
CA VAL A 336 15.60 5.16 -3.45
C VAL A 336 15.11 3.88 -4.16
N VAL A 337 16.03 3.05 -4.65
CA VAL A 337 15.72 1.79 -5.33
C VAL A 337 15.10 0.77 -4.37
N LEU A 338 15.69 0.57 -3.18
CA LEU A 338 15.12 -0.29 -2.15
C LEU A 338 13.74 0.20 -1.70
N GLY A 339 13.53 1.52 -1.64
CA GLY A 339 12.24 2.10 -1.30
C GLY A 339 11.14 1.76 -2.29
N LEU A 340 11.45 1.76 -3.59
CA LEU A 340 10.55 1.29 -4.65
C LEU A 340 10.31 -0.22 -4.56
N ILE A 341 11.35 -1.03 -4.40
CA ILE A 341 11.25 -2.51 -4.35
C ILE A 341 10.42 -2.94 -3.14
N ILE A 342 10.80 -2.52 -1.93
CA ILE A 342 10.17 -2.97 -0.68
C ILE A 342 8.72 -2.51 -0.61
N SER A 343 8.42 -1.25 -0.94
CA SER A 343 7.02 -0.78 -0.94
C SER A 343 6.15 -1.49 -1.99
N THR A 344 6.70 -1.85 -3.15
CA THR A 344 5.97 -2.64 -4.16
C THR A 344 5.68 -4.06 -3.64
N LEU A 345 6.66 -4.71 -3.01
CA LEU A 345 6.48 -6.03 -2.40
C LEU A 345 5.45 -5.99 -1.25
N VAL A 346 5.56 -5.01 -0.33
CA VAL A 346 4.60 -4.83 0.78
C VAL A 346 3.20 -4.52 0.23
N PHE A 347 3.07 -3.68 -0.79
CA PHE A 347 1.80 -3.40 -1.44
C PHE A 347 1.11 -4.70 -1.89
N PHE A 348 1.80 -5.53 -2.68
CA PHE A 348 1.19 -6.76 -3.21
C PHE A 348 0.90 -7.82 -2.14
N HIS A 349 1.70 -7.92 -1.07
CA HIS A 349 1.47 -8.92 -0.02
C HIS A 349 0.38 -8.53 0.99
N PHE A 350 0.17 -7.23 1.23
CA PHE A 350 -0.67 -6.71 2.32
C PHE A 350 -1.82 -5.78 1.85
N GLU A 351 -2.13 -5.73 0.54
CA GLU A 351 -3.25 -4.92 0.01
C GLU A 351 -4.63 -5.30 0.60
N HIS A 352 -4.78 -6.52 1.11
CA HIS A 352 -6.08 -7.05 1.54
C HIS A 352 -6.14 -7.42 3.03
N SER A 353 -5.02 -7.71 3.69
CA SER A 353 -4.97 -8.09 5.11
C SER A 353 -3.62 -7.75 5.76
N TRP A 354 -3.55 -7.92 7.07
CA TRP A 354 -2.30 -7.94 7.86
C TRP A 354 -1.56 -9.27 7.74
N THR A 355 -2.26 -10.37 7.42
CA THR A 355 -1.61 -11.63 7.06
C THR A 355 -1.16 -11.59 5.59
N PRO A 356 0.10 -11.95 5.27
CA PRO A 356 0.55 -12.01 3.88
C PRO A 356 -0.25 -13.04 3.08
N LEU A 357 -0.51 -12.75 1.80
CA LEU A 357 -1.23 -13.65 0.89
C LEU A 357 -0.66 -15.09 0.84
N CYS A 358 0.66 -15.27 0.95
CA CYS A 358 1.29 -16.59 0.96
C CYS A 358 0.91 -17.46 2.17
N PHE A 359 0.50 -16.88 3.30
CA PHE A 359 0.00 -17.62 4.46
C PHE A 359 -1.53 -17.79 4.44
N GLN A 360 -2.24 -17.04 3.60
CA GLN A 360 -3.70 -17.18 3.43
C GLN A 360 -4.07 -18.30 2.48
N VAL A 361 -3.22 -18.57 1.48
CA VAL A 361 -3.44 -19.60 0.46
C VAL A 361 -2.17 -20.45 0.33
N PRO A 362 -1.81 -21.25 1.36
CA PRO A 362 -0.56 -22.02 1.38
C PRO A 362 -0.44 -23.00 0.20
N ASP A 363 -1.56 -23.57 -0.26
CA ASP A 363 -1.59 -24.61 -1.30
C ASP A 363 -1.87 -24.07 -2.72
N GLY A 364 -1.89 -22.75 -2.91
CA GLY A 364 -2.13 -22.09 -4.21
C GLY A 364 -3.55 -22.24 -4.81
N LEU A 365 -4.34 -23.21 -4.35
CA LEU A 365 -5.73 -23.42 -4.72
C LEU A 365 -6.65 -22.41 -4.01
N LEU A 366 -6.81 -21.24 -4.65
CA LEU A 366 -7.93 -20.35 -4.33
C LEU A 366 -9.24 -21.11 -4.57
N PRO A 367 -10.12 -21.26 -3.56
CA PRO A 367 -11.39 -21.96 -3.75
C PRO A 367 -12.19 -21.26 -4.85
N VAL A 368 -12.63 -22.02 -5.86
CA VAL A 368 -13.14 -21.49 -7.13
C VAL A 368 -14.30 -20.49 -6.93
N GLY A 369 -15.14 -20.69 -5.91
CA GLY A 369 -16.20 -19.75 -5.54
C GLY A 369 -15.74 -18.36 -5.06
N GLU A 370 -14.57 -18.26 -4.43
CA GLU A 370 -13.95 -16.97 -4.07
C GLU A 370 -13.20 -16.36 -5.27
N LEU A 371 -12.52 -17.19 -6.08
CA LEU A 371 -11.86 -16.71 -7.30
C LEU A 371 -12.88 -16.12 -8.29
N GLN A 372 -14.06 -16.74 -8.42
CA GLN A 372 -15.17 -16.23 -9.24
C GLN A 372 -15.78 -14.93 -8.67
N ARG A 373 -15.72 -14.73 -7.35
CA ARG A 373 -16.14 -13.49 -6.66
C ARG A 373 -15.11 -12.35 -6.78
N ILE A 374 -13.81 -12.67 -6.83
CA ILE A 374 -12.70 -11.70 -6.89
C ILE A 374 -12.31 -11.35 -8.34
N TYR A 375 -12.30 -12.32 -9.25
CA TYR A 375 -11.82 -12.19 -10.64
C TYR A 375 -12.88 -12.42 -11.73
N GLY A 376 -14.11 -12.85 -11.38
CA GLY A 376 -15.11 -13.30 -12.36
C GLY A 376 -15.49 -12.31 -13.47
N SER A 377 -15.33 -11.00 -13.25
CA SER A 377 -15.56 -9.97 -14.28
C SER A 377 -14.32 -9.62 -15.12
N GLN A 378 -13.10 -9.95 -14.66
CA GLN A 378 -11.85 -9.64 -15.35
C GLN A 378 -11.28 -10.81 -16.15
N PHE A 379 -11.34 -12.04 -15.62
CA PHE A 379 -10.70 -13.19 -16.30
C PHE A 379 -11.43 -13.55 -17.61
N ARG A 380 -12.77 -13.60 -17.58
CA ARG A 380 -13.62 -13.89 -18.75
C ARG A 380 -13.47 -12.88 -19.90
N LYS A 381 -12.93 -11.68 -19.65
CA LYS A 381 -12.65 -10.65 -20.67
C LYS A 381 -11.21 -10.65 -21.20
N ARG A 382 -10.31 -11.47 -20.64
CA ARG A 382 -8.89 -11.50 -21.05
C ARG A 382 -8.46 -12.80 -21.73
N PHE A 383 -9.19 -13.88 -21.51
CA PHE A 383 -8.95 -15.19 -22.13
C PHE A 383 -10.25 -15.82 -22.67
N SER A 384 -11.08 -15.03 -23.35
CA SER A 384 -11.99 -15.60 -24.36
C SER A 384 -11.15 -15.90 -25.59
N MET A 385 -10.47 -17.05 -25.57
CA MET A 385 -9.98 -17.68 -26.79
C MET A 385 -11.11 -18.60 -27.21
N ASP A 386 -11.65 -18.39 -28.41
CA ASP A 386 -12.77 -19.19 -28.91
C ASP A 386 -12.25 -20.61 -29.21
N VAL A 387 -12.41 -21.49 -28.23
CA VAL A 387 -12.18 -22.94 -28.38
C VAL A 387 -13.46 -23.53 -28.98
N PRO A 388 -13.42 -24.20 -30.14
CA PRO A 388 -14.59 -24.86 -30.69
C PRO A 388 -15.09 -25.97 -29.76
N ASP A 389 -16.42 -26.11 -29.65
CA ASP A 389 -17.08 -27.02 -28.69
C ASP A 389 -16.84 -28.54 -28.95
N GLU A 390 -16.03 -28.92 -29.93
CA GLU A 390 -15.70 -30.33 -30.25
C GLU A 390 -14.76 -31.01 -29.23
N ALA A 391 -14.06 -30.25 -28.38
CA ALA A 391 -13.07 -30.81 -27.45
C ALA A 391 -13.64 -31.19 -26.06
N LEU A 392 -14.95 -31.10 -25.84
CA LEU A 392 -15.58 -31.25 -24.51
C LEU A 392 -16.43 -32.52 -24.35
N ASN A 393 -16.54 -33.37 -25.37
CA ASN A 393 -17.38 -34.57 -25.40
C ASN A 393 -16.63 -35.91 -25.23
N GLU A 394 -15.32 -35.91 -24.94
CA GLU A 394 -14.48 -37.14 -24.87
C GLU A 394 -13.98 -37.48 -23.45
N LEU A 395 -14.57 -36.91 -22.39
CA LEU A 395 -14.07 -37.06 -21.01
C LEU A 395 -15.14 -37.36 -19.94
N ASP A 396 -16.37 -37.70 -20.31
CA ASP A 396 -17.48 -37.99 -19.38
C ASP A 396 -17.79 -39.51 -19.28
N ASP A 397 -16.76 -40.32 -19.03
CA ASP A 397 -16.87 -41.76 -18.79
C ASP A 397 -15.84 -42.22 -17.72
N THR A 398 -16.02 -41.83 -16.45
CA THR A 398 -15.43 -42.55 -15.29
C THR A 398 -16.23 -42.32 -14.00
N GLU A 399 -16.78 -43.41 -13.44
CA GLU A 399 -17.53 -43.42 -12.16
C GLU A 399 -16.62 -43.16 -10.94
N VAL A 400 -16.45 -41.90 -10.52
CA VAL A 400 -15.68 -41.57 -9.27
C VAL A 400 -16.36 -40.52 -8.35
N ASP A 401 -17.45 -39.86 -8.77
CA ASP A 401 -17.97 -38.64 -8.09
C ASP A 401 -18.96 -38.87 -6.93
N GLU A 402 -19.44 -40.10 -6.67
CA GLU A 402 -20.40 -40.37 -5.58
C GLU A 402 -19.75 -40.31 -4.17
N GLU A 403 -18.54 -40.84 -4.02
CA GLU A 403 -17.89 -40.95 -2.69
C GLU A 403 -17.25 -39.63 -2.24
N ALA A 404 -16.69 -38.85 -3.18
CA ALA A 404 -16.19 -37.50 -2.94
C ALA A 404 -17.31 -36.54 -2.45
N ARG A 405 -18.51 -36.65 -3.01
CA ARG A 405 -19.68 -35.85 -2.56
C ARG A 405 -20.14 -36.21 -1.15
N ARG A 406 -20.01 -37.47 -0.71
CA ARG A 406 -20.39 -37.89 0.65
C ARG A 406 -19.44 -37.32 1.71
N LEU A 407 -18.13 -37.34 1.45
CA LEU A 407 -17.11 -36.78 2.36
C LEU A 407 -17.14 -35.25 2.45
N LEU A 408 -17.51 -34.55 1.37
CA LEU A 408 -17.72 -33.09 1.42
C LEU A 408 -18.95 -32.70 2.26
N LYS A 409 -19.99 -33.53 2.30
CA LYS A 409 -21.26 -33.21 2.99
C LYS A 409 -21.17 -33.33 4.52
N THR A 410 -20.34 -34.23 5.04
CA THR A 410 -20.11 -34.38 6.49
C THR A 410 -19.26 -33.25 7.07
N ASN A 411 -18.22 -32.80 6.36
CA ASN A 411 -17.35 -31.71 6.85
C ASN A 411 -18.01 -30.32 6.81
N ALA A 412 -19.01 -30.09 5.94
CA ALA A 412 -19.76 -28.84 5.87
C ALA A 412 -20.66 -28.57 7.10
N SER A 413 -20.98 -29.60 7.89
CA SER A 413 -21.82 -29.47 9.09
C SER A 413 -21.09 -28.86 10.29
N THR A 414 -19.76 -29.06 10.37
CA THR A 414 -18.99 -28.81 11.61
C THR A 414 -18.37 -27.41 11.68
N TYR A 415 -18.26 -26.69 10.55
CA TYR A 415 -17.55 -25.40 10.47
C TYR A 415 -18.42 -24.14 10.65
N ASN A 416 -19.74 -24.27 10.73
CA ASN A 416 -20.67 -23.12 10.82
C ASN A 416 -20.90 -22.57 12.24
N GLN A 417 -20.10 -22.96 13.25
CA GLN A 417 -20.35 -22.56 14.65
C GLN A 417 -19.16 -21.92 15.39
N VAL A 418 -18.01 -21.68 14.75
CA VAL A 418 -16.84 -21.06 15.41
C VAL A 418 -16.17 -20.00 14.54
N GLN A 419 -16.84 -18.85 14.35
CA GLN A 419 -16.17 -17.54 14.11
C GLN A 419 -17.15 -16.35 14.20
N LEU A 420 -17.81 -16.22 15.36
CA LEU A 420 -17.99 -14.88 15.96
C LEU A 420 -16.91 -14.71 17.03
N ILE A 421 -16.56 -13.45 17.32
CA ILE A 421 -15.52 -13.00 18.28
C ILE A 421 -14.09 -13.02 17.71
N CYS A 422 -13.70 -11.92 17.06
CA CYS A 422 -12.58 -11.04 17.45
C CYS A 422 -12.49 -9.86 16.45
#